data_AF-A0A183L2N8-F1
#
_entry.id   AF-A0A183L2N8-F1
#
_cell.length_a   1.000
_cell.length_b   1.000
_cell.length_c   1.000
_cell.angle_alpha   90.00
_cell.angle_beta   90.00
_cell.angle_gamma   90.00
#
_symmetry.space_group_name_H-M   'P 1'
#
loop_
_entity.id
_entity.type
_entity.pdbx_description
1 polymer ?
#
loop_
_entity_poly.entity_id
_entity_poly.type
_entity_poly.pdbx_seq_one_letter_code
_entity_poly.pdbx_strand_id
1 'polypeptide(L)'
;MWETGRAFQIAAEMRRYNLEVLEISEIHWTEVGQQRLTSGVLLLYSGHEEENAPHTQEVALMLSKREQNALIGWESHAPRIIKASFETKKENISMNVIQCYAPTNDYNEDAKD
;
A
#
# COMPACT_ATOMS: atom_id res chain seq x y z
N MET A 1 -15.77 -8.77 1.32
CA MET A 1 -15.85 -9.65 0.12
C MET A 1 -15.84 -8.87 -1.20
N TRP A 2 -16.48 -7.69 -1.28
CA TRP A 2 -16.46 -6.78 -2.44
C TRP A 2 -15.04 -6.32 -2.84
N GLU A 3 -14.21 -6.05 -1.84
CA GLU A 3 -12.86 -5.50 -2.04
C GLU A 3 -11.84 -6.49 -2.61
N THR A 4 -12.06 -7.79 -2.38
CA THR A 4 -11.19 -8.84 -2.89
C THR A 4 -11.26 -8.90 -4.42
N GLY A 5 -12.41 -8.60 -5.02
CA GLY A 5 -12.58 -8.54 -6.49
C GLY A 5 -11.77 -7.42 -7.13
N ARG A 6 -11.75 -6.22 -6.53
CA ARG A 6 -10.94 -5.07 -6.98
C ARG A 6 -9.45 -5.38 -6.88
N ALA A 7 -9.01 -5.98 -5.77
CA ALA A 7 -7.61 -6.39 -5.59
C ALA A 7 -7.14 -7.39 -6.67
N PHE A 8 -8.00 -8.33 -7.08
CA PHE A 8 -7.67 -9.26 -8.17
C PHE A 8 -7.56 -8.59 -9.54
N GLN A 9 -8.42 -7.61 -9.84
CA GLN A 9 -8.33 -6.84 -11.08
C GLN A 9 -7.04 -6.02 -11.13
N ILE A 10 -6.70 -5.34 -10.04
CA ILE A 10 -5.45 -4.56 -9.96
C ILE A 10 -4.23 -5.49 -10.08
N ALA A 11 -4.25 -6.66 -9.42
CA ALA A 11 -3.18 -7.65 -9.56
C ALA A 11 -3.06 -8.21 -10.99
N ALA A 12 -4.16 -8.31 -11.73
CA ALA A 12 -4.12 -8.69 -13.15
C ALA A 12 -3.48 -7.58 -14.00
N GLU A 13 -3.80 -6.32 -13.75
CA GLU A 13 -3.17 -5.18 -14.45
C GLU A 13 -1.68 -5.03 -14.08
N MET A 14 -1.30 -5.19 -12.81
CA MET A 14 0.10 -5.24 -12.38
C MET A 14 0.90 -6.27 -13.20
N ARG A 15 0.34 -7.47 -13.38
CA ARG A 15 0.95 -8.52 -14.22
C ARG A 15 0.98 -8.14 -15.69
N ARG A 16 -0.11 -7.56 -16.21
CA ARG A 16 -0.21 -7.13 -17.61
C ARG A 16 0.85 -6.11 -17.98
N TYR A 17 1.15 -5.17 -17.08
CA TYR A 17 2.20 -4.17 -17.25
C TYR A 17 3.59 -4.67 -16.81
N ASN A 18 3.72 -5.93 -16.37
CA ASN A 18 4.95 -6.50 -15.86
C ASN A 18 5.58 -5.65 -14.74
N LEU A 19 4.73 -5.13 -13.85
CA LEU A 19 5.13 -4.36 -12.69
C LEU A 19 5.44 -5.30 -11.52
N GLU A 20 6.50 -4.96 -10.81
CA GLU A 20 7.05 -5.72 -9.69
C GLU A 20 6.66 -5.08 -8.34
N VAL A 21 6.49 -3.74 -8.34
CA VAL A 21 5.92 -2.93 -7.27
C VAL A 21 4.86 -2.02 -7.89
N LEU A 22 3.68 -1.92 -7.27
CA LEU A 22 2.62 -1.00 -7.68
C LEU A 22 2.09 -0.26 -6.45
N GLU A 23 2.13 1.06 -6.51
CA GLU A 23 1.60 1.95 -5.48
C GLU A 23 0.16 2.32 -5.80
N ILE A 24 -0.71 2.31 -4.78
CA ILE A 24 -2.14 2.55 -4.93
C ILE A 24 -2.59 3.55 -3.87
N SER A 25 -3.37 4.55 -4.29
CA SER A 25 -4.06 5.46 -3.38
C SER A 25 -5.56 5.15 -3.36
N GLU A 26 -6.23 5.52 -2.27
CA GLU A 26 -7.69 5.43 -2.10
C GLU A 26 -8.23 3.98 -2.26
N ILE A 27 -7.64 3.04 -1.52
CA ILE A 27 -8.03 1.63 -1.58
C ILE A 27 -9.33 1.29 -0.84
N HIS A 28 -9.81 2.18 0.03
CA HIS A 28 -11.04 2.05 0.84
C HIS A 28 -11.00 0.89 1.87
N TRP A 29 -9.80 0.40 2.22
CA TRP A 29 -9.56 -0.58 3.27
C TRP A 29 -9.27 0.08 4.62
N THR A 30 -10.06 -0.28 5.61
CA THR A 30 -9.83 0.11 7.01
C THR A 30 -8.67 -0.66 7.61
N GLU A 31 -7.96 -0.04 8.56
CA GLU A 31 -6.82 -0.59 9.31
C GLU A 31 -5.46 -0.64 8.56
N VAL A 32 -4.41 -0.93 9.32
CA VAL A 32 -3.07 -1.20 8.82
C VAL A 32 -2.86 -2.70 8.74
N GLY A 33 -2.38 -3.20 7.60
CA GLY A 33 -2.18 -4.63 7.49
C GLY A 33 -1.53 -5.10 6.21
N GLN A 34 -1.55 -6.42 6.06
CA GLN A 34 -1.07 -7.10 4.87
C GLN A 34 -2.00 -8.23 4.47
N GLN A 35 -2.22 -8.40 3.17
CA GLN A 35 -3.00 -9.49 2.62
C GLN A 35 -2.26 -10.14 1.45
N ARG A 36 -2.15 -11.47 1.49
CA ARG A 36 -1.64 -12.25 0.35
C ARG A 36 -2.79 -12.76 -0.49
N LEU A 37 -2.82 -12.35 -1.77
CA LEU A 37 -3.80 -12.86 -2.73
C LEU A 37 -3.46 -14.29 -3.14
N THR A 38 -4.44 -15.05 -3.63
CA THR A 38 -4.22 -16.40 -4.18
C THR A 38 -3.27 -16.40 -5.39
N SER A 39 -3.17 -15.26 -6.06
CA SER A 39 -2.20 -14.98 -7.13
C SER A 39 -0.74 -14.96 -6.62
N GLY A 40 -0.56 -14.83 -5.30
CA GLY A 40 0.71 -14.68 -4.62
C GLY A 40 1.27 -13.26 -4.60
N VAL A 41 0.51 -12.27 -5.09
CA VAL A 41 0.80 -10.85 -4.84
C VAL A 41 0.55 -10.55 -3.36
N LEU A 42 1.47 -9.83 -2.75
CA LEU A 42 1.35 -9.31 -1.38
C LEU A 42 0.88 -7.87 -1.46
N LEU A 43 -0.21 -7.56 -0.77
CA LEU A 43 -0.72 -6.21 -0.60
C LEU A 43 -0.37 -5.76 0.82
N LEU A 44 0.32 -4.63 0.92
CA LEU A 44 0.58 -3.91 2.16
C LEU A 44 -0.28 -2.66 2.14
N TYR A 45 -0.95 -2.36 3.24
CA TYR A 45 -1.87 -1.21 3.27
C TYR A 45 -1.83 -0.48 4.60
N SER A 46 -2.08 0.83 4.49
CA SER A 46 -2.24 1.74 5.60
C SER A 46 -3.62 2.38 5.52
N GLY A 47 -4.29 2.47 6.66
CA GLY A 47 -5.59 3.09 6.80
C GLY A 47 -5.92 3.47 8.23
N HIS A 48 -7.04 4.18 8.41
CA HIS A 48 -7.54 4.51 9.74
C HIS A 48 -8.18 3.28 10.39
N GLU A 49 -8.02 3.14 11.71
CA GLU A 49 -8.73 2.13 12.50
C GLU A 49 -10.20 2.53 12.77
N GLU A 50 -10.54 3.82 12.60
CA GLU A 50 -11.88 4.32 12.86
C GLU A 50 -12.88 3.92 11.76
N GLU A 51 -13.91 3.18 12.16
CA GLU A 51 -14.99 2.66 11.29
C GLU A 51 -15.77 3.77 10.54
N ASN A 52 -15.73 5.02 11.01
CA ASN A 52 -16.46 6.16 10.44
C ASN A 52 -15.56 7.26 9.84
N ALA A 53 -14.24 7.04 9.78
CA ALA A 53 -13.35 8.00 9.16
C ALA A 53 -13.58 8.04 7.64
N PRO A 54 -13.37 9.19 6.97
CA PRO A 54 -13.46 9.25 5.53
C PRO A 54 -12.47 8.26 4.88
N HIS A 55 -12.99 7.26 4.16
CA HIS A 55 -12.21 6.23 3.43
C HIS A 55 -11.34 6.77 2.27
N THR A 56 -11.08 8.08 2.25
CA THR A 56 -10.33 8.82 1.23
C THR A 56 -8.84 8.93 1.56
N GLN A 57 -8.37 8.27 2.62
CA GLN A 57 -7.04 8.53 3.20
C GLN A 57 -6.06 7.38 3.12
N GLU A 58 -6.38 6.32 2.39
CA GLU A 58 -5.66 5.05 2.55
C GLU A 58 -4.72 4.81 1.37
N VAL A 59 -3.57 4.23 1.65
CA VAL A 59 -2.55 3.92 0.64
C VAL A 59 -2.11 2.47 0.74
N ALA A 60 -1.65 1.94 -0.37
CA ALA A 60 -1.19 0.56 -0.47
C ALA A 60 0.00 0.39 -1.40
N LEU A 61 0.71 -0.71 -1.17
CA LEU A 61 1.73 -1.26 -2.05
C LEU A 61 1.36 -2.70 -2.43
N MET A 62 1.28 -3.00 -3.71
CA MET A 62 1.25 -4.37 -4.22
C MET A 62 2.65 -4.81 -4.66
N LEU A 63 3.08 -5.97 -4.16
CA LEU A 63 4.38 -6.55 -4.39
C LEU A 63 4.26 -7.91 -5.07
N SER A 64 5.02 -8.09 -6.14
CA SER A 64 5.23 -9.37 -6.78
C SER A 64 5.91 -10.35 -5.82
N LYS A 65 5.83 -11.66 -6.14
CA LYS A 65 6.52 -12.69 -5.34
C LYS A 65 8.03 -12.47 -5.27
N ARG A 66 8.60 -11.84 -6.30
CA ARG A 66 10.04 -11.59 -6.37
C ARG A 66 10.45 -10.49 -5.41
N GLU A 67 9.73 -9.40 -5.38
CA GLU A 67 10.01 -8.22 -4.55
C GLU A 67 9.66 -8.47 -3.10
N GLN A 68 8.72 -9.38 -2.83
CA GLN A 68 8.49 -9.91 -1.48
C GLN A 68 9.77 -10.50 -0.86
N ASN A 69 10.61 -11.19 -1.64
CA ASN A 69 11.86 -11.76 -1.11
C ASN A 69 12.93 -10.70 -0.86
N ALA A 70 12.83 -9.56 -1.53
CA ALA A 70 13.73 -8.43 -1.32
C ALA A 70 13.22 -7.49 -0.22
N LEU A 71 11.99 -7.65 0.27
CA LEU A 71 11.42 -6.78 1.30
C LEU A 71 12.13 -7.01 2.64
N ILE A 72 12.82 -5.98 3.13
CA ILE A 72 13.47 -5.96 4.45
C ILE A 72 12.42 -5.72 5.53
N GLY A 73 11.47 -4.82 5.26
CA GLY A 73 10.39 -4.46 6.19
C GLY A 73 9.56 -3.31 5.64
N TRP A 74 8.43 -3.06 6.28
CA TRP A 74 7.55 -1.94 5.97
C TRP A 74 6.90 -1.39 7.24
N GLU A 75 6.51 -0.13 7.20
CA GLU A 75 5.83 0.57 8.29
C GLU A 75 4.77 1.51 7.73
N SER A 76 3.63 1.57 8.42
CA SER A 76 2.67 2.66 8.24
C SER A 76 3.09 3.81 9.16
N HIS A 77 3.24 5.00 8.59
CA HIS A 77 3.52 6.23 9.36
C HIS A 77 2.26 7.05 9.63
N ALA A 78 1.31 6.97 8.73
CA ALA A 78 0.00 7.60 8.80
C ALA A 78 -0.94 6.84 7.83
N PRO A 79 -2.26 6.98 7.94
CA PRO A 79 -3.22 6.39 6.99
C PRO A 79 -2.84 6.64 5.53
N ARG A 80 -2.34 7.86 5.25
CA ARG A 80 -1.90 8.29 3.90
C ARG A 80 -0.45 7.98 3.56
N ILE A 81 0.34 7.40 4.47
CA ILE A 81 1.79 7.22 4.29
C ILE A 81 2.21 5.80 4.68
N ILE A 82 2.73 5.07 3.70
CA ILE A 82 3.39 3.78 3.90
C ILE A 82 4.81 3.84 3.37
N LYS A 83 5.74 3.25 4.11
CA LYS A 83 7.14 3.10 3.71
C LYS A 83 7.51 1.63 3.68
N ALA A 84 8.17 1.21 2.60
CA ALA A 84 8.71 -0.13 2.44
C ALA A 84 10.20 -0.06 2.07
N SER A 85 11.01 -0.89 2.73
CA SER A 85 12.45 -0.98 2.53
C SER A 85 12.79 -2.29 1.83
N PHE A 86 13.58 -2.23 0.77
CA PHE A 86 13.98 -3.37 -0.04
C PHE A 86 15.50 -3.52 -0.10
N GLU A 87 15.97 -4.76 -0.08
CA GLU A 87 17.34 -5.11 -0.39
C GLU A 87 17.55 -4.95 -1.90
N THR A 88 18.63 -4.25 -2.27
CA THR A 88 19.02 -4.15 -3.67
C THR A 88 20.05 -5.22 -4.02
N LYS A 89 20.27 -5.44 -5.32
CA LYS A 89 21.34 -6.35 -5.79
C LYS A 89 22.74 -5.89 -5.41
N LYS A 90 22.91 -4.62 -5.03
CA LYS A 90 24.20 -4.08 -4.61
C LYS A 90 24.31 -4.23 -3.10
N GLU A 91 25.34 -4.96 -2.67
CA GLU A 91 25.62 -5.21 -1.26
C GLU A 91 25.63 -3.90 -0.46
N ASN A 92 25.04 -3.95 0.74
CA ASN A 92 24.93 -2.84 1.68
C ASN A 92 24.15 -1.61 1.15
N ILE A 93 23.36 -1.76 0.09
CA ILE A 93 22.43 -0.73 -0.38
C ILE A 93 21.00 -1.24 -0.27
N SER A 94 20.18 -0.51 0.47
CA SER A 94 18.73 -0.65 0.49
C SER A 94 18.06 0.44 -0.33
N MET A 95 16.87 0.14 -0.84
CA MET A 95 15.98 1.07 -1.51
C MET A 95 14.74 1.27 -0.65
N ASN A 96 14.38 2.52 -0.38
CA ASN A 96 13.12 2.84 0.31
C ASN A 96 12.11 3.36 -0.71
N VAL A 97 10.89 2.84 -0.62
CA VAL A 97 9.73 3.29 -1.37
C VAL A 97 8.76 3.92 -0.37
N ILE A 98 8.34 5.15 -0.62
CA ILE A 98 7.42 5.88 0.24
C ILE A 98 6.23 6.28 -0.63
N GLN A 99 5.09 5.65 -0.36
CA GLN A 99 3.83 6.03 -0.97
C GLN A 99 3.12 7.01 -0.05
N CYS A 100 2.73 8.15 -0.62
CA CYS A 100 2.05 9.23 0.09
C CYS A 100 0.88 9.74 -0.74
N TYR A 101 -0.27 9.94 -0.11
CA TYR A 101 -1.37 10.72 -0.68
C TYR A 101 -1.48 12.07 0.01
N ALA A 102 -1.30 13.16 -0.74
CA ALA A 102 -1.40 14.51 -0.18
C ALA A 102 -2.87 14.89 0.09
N PRO A 103 -3.17 15.60 1.19
CA PRO A 103 -4.51 16.15 1.41
C PRO A 103 -4.92 17.07 0.25
N THR A 104 -6.18 17.04 -0.14
CA THR A 104 -6.77 18.08 -1.00
C THR A 104 -7.11 19.32 -0.17
N ASN A 105 -7.21 20.48 -0.81
CA ASN A 105 -7.35 21.80 -0.16
C ASN A 105 -8.61 21.95 0.73
N ASP A 106 -9.57 21.04 0.60
CA ASP A 106 -10.79 20.94 1.44
C ASP A 106 -10.55 20.14 2.74
N TYR A 107 -9.32 19.70 2.99
CA TYR A 107 -8.93 19.04 4.22
C TYR A 107 -8.83 20.08 5.35
N ASN A 108 -9.78 20.04 6.27
CA ASN A 108 -9.76 20.91 7.44
C ASN A 108 -8.77 20.32 8.48
N GLU A 109 -7.56 20.91 8.58
CA GLU A 109 -6.53 20.51 9.55
C GLU A 109 -7.00 20.62 11.01
N ASP A 110 -8.07 21.38 11.26
CA ASP A 110 -8.65 21.61 12.60
C ASP A 110 -9.62 20.52 13.07
N ALA A 111 -9.88 19.49 12.26
CA ALA A 111 -10.49 18.25 12.76
C ALA A 111 -9.44 17.46 13.54
N LYS A 112 -9.16 17.93 14.77
CA LYS A 112 -8.45 17.13 15.77
C LYS A 112 -9.39 16.02 16.24
N ASP A 113 -8.88 14.79 16.22
CA ASP A 113 -9.39 13.69 17.07
C ASP A 113 -9.38 14.11 18.56
#